data_AF-A0A9Q2NQU4-F1
#
_entry.id   AF-A0A9Q2NQU4-F1
#
_cell.length_a   1.000
_cell.length_b   1.000
_cell.length_c   1.000
_cell.angle_alpha   90.00
_cell.angle_beta   90.00
_cell.angle_gamma   90.00
#
_symmetry.space_group_name_H-M   'P 1'
#
loop_
_entity.id
_entity.type
_entity.pdbx_description
1 polymer ?
#
loop_
_entity_poly.entity_id
_entity_poly.type
_entity_poly.pdbx_seq_one_letter_code
_entity_poly.pdbx_strand_id
1 'polypeptide(L)'
;MKPQNMFGVVLWSDTAAQKAVIWCEDQGELAFYTPAEGSVHDAPVLDAGDLIRFDMIVQQNVRKARNPQVLMASHSPDLPKTLRDGTPASANDARPLKAEGTDKVVSLSQYFGVTAPAKVACSG
;
A
#
# COMPACT_ATOMS: atom_id res chain seq x y z
N MET A 1 -9.34 -11.83 -17.53
CA MET A 1 -9.17 -12.21 -16.11
C MET A 1 -10.45 -11.86 -15.37
N LYS A 2 -10.99 -12.76 -14.53
CA LYS A 2 -12.23 -12.49 -13.79
C LYS A 2 -11.91 -11.66 -12.53
N PRO A 3 -12.60 -10.54 -12.27
CA PRO A 3 -12.45 -9.81 -11.02
C PRO A 3 -12.87 -10.66 -9.82
N GLN A 4 -12.15 -10.53 -8.70
CA GLN A 4 -12.48 -11.16 -7.43
C GLN A 4 -13.03 -10.11 -6.49
N ASN A 5 -14.19 -10.35 -5.90
CA ASN A 5 -14.74 -9.44 -4.89
C ASN A 5 -13.97 -9.63 -3.59
N MET A 6 -13.42 -8.55 -3.05
CA MET A 6 -12.57 -8.57 -1.86
C MET A 6 -12.95 -7.46 -0.88
N PHE A 7 -12.71 -7.72 0.39
CA PHE A 7 -12.69 -6.71 1.45
C PHE A 7 -11.26 -6.25 1.72
N GLY A 8 -11.12 -5.02 2.20
CA GLY A 8 -9.83 -4.51 2.63
C GLY A 8 -9.92 -3.21 3.41
N VAL A 9 -8.84 -2.88 4.11
CA VAL A 9 -8.70 -1.62 4.84
C VAL A 9 -7.80 -0.68 4.07
N VAL A 10 -8.21 0.58 3.93
CA VAL A 10 -7.40 1.63 3.32
C VAL A 10 -6.25 1.98 4.25
N LEU A 11 -5.00 1.79 3.80
CA LEU A 11 -3.81 2.14 4.57
C LEU A 11 -3.38 3.59 4.35
N TRP A 12 -3.62 4.09 3.14
CA TRP A 12 -3.28 5.44 2.72
C TRP A 12 -4.18 5.86 1.56
N SER A 13 -4.47 7.15 1.49
CA SER A 13 -5.19 7.75 0.37
C SER A 13 -4.65 9.14 0.03
N ASP A 14 -4.87 9.53 -1.22
CA ASP A 14 -4.72 10.89 -1.71
C ASP A 14 -6.06 11.30 -2.30
N THR A 15 -6.76 12.19 -1.58
CA THR A 15 -8.09 12.68 -1.96
C THR A 15 -8.05 13.50 -3.26
N ALA A 16 -6.98 14.24 -3.52
CA ALA A 16 -6.85 15.08 -4.71
C ALA A 16 -6.65 14.22 -5.97
N ALA A 17 -5.82 13.18 -5.86
CA ALA A 17 -5.60 12.23 -6.96
C ALA A 17 -6.61 11.06 -6.98
N GLN A 18 -7.49 10.97 -5.98
CA GLN A 18 -8.36 9.83 -5.69
C GLN A 18 -7.63 8.47 -5.73
N LYS A 19 -6.42 8.42 -5.17
CA LYS A 19 -5.63 7.18 -5.11
C LYS A 19 -5.71 6.57 -3.71
N ALA A 20 -5.60 5.26 -3.62
CA ALA A 20 -5.52 4.58 -2.33
C ALA A 20 -4.64 3.32 -2.39
N VAL A 21 -4.03 3.01 -1.26
CA VAL A 21 -3.33 1.74 -0.99
C VAL A 21 -4.17 0.95 0.01
N ILE A 22 -4.44 -0.30 -0.31
CA ILE A 22 -5.42 -1.14 0.39
C ILE A 22 -4.74 -2.42 0.84
N TRP A 23 -4.95 -2.79 2.11
CA TRP A 23 -4.60 -4.11 2.61
C TRP A 23 -5.79 -5.04 2.49
N CYS A 24 -5.61 -6.14 1.77
CA CYS A 24 -6.67 -7.09 1.46
C CYS A 24 -6.93 -8.04 2.65
N GLU A 25 -8.15 -8.56 2.73
CA GLU A 25 -8.57 -9.55 3.74
C GLU A 25 -7.74 -10.84 3.73
N ASP A 26 -7.13 -11.18 2.57
CA ASP A 26 -6.25 -12.34 2.43
C ASP A 26 -4.86 -12.12 3.05
N GLN A 27 -4.59 -10.93 3.59
CA GLN A 27 -3.31 -10.52 4.20
C GLN A 27 -2.11 -10.71 3.27
N GLY A 28 -2.35 -10.79 1.95
CA GLY A 28 -1.32 -10.95 0.94
C GLY A 28 -0.73 -9.62 0.50
N GLU A 29 -0.36 -9.54 -0.78
CA GLU A 29 0.12 -8.30 -1.38
C GLU A 29 -0.93 -7.18 -1.35
N LEU A 30 -0.46 -5.94 -1.28
CA LEU A 30 -1.30 -4.74 -1.29
C LEU A 30 -2.00 -4.56 -2.63
N ALA A 31 -3.21 -4.00 -2.58
CA ALA A 31 -3.95 -3.56 -3.76
C ALA A 31 -3.90 -2.03 -3.90
N PHE A 32 -3.87 -1.58 -5.15
CA PHE A 32 -3.81 -0.16 -5.49
C PHE A 32 -5.08 0.27 -6.20
N TYR A 33 -5.71 1.31 -5.68
CA TYR A 33 -6.79 2.01 -6.36
C TYR A 33 -6.21 3.21 -7.12
N THR A 34 -6.59 3.32 -8.39
CA THR A 34 -6.33 4.49 -9.22
C THR A 34 -7.53 4.66 -10.15
N PRO A 35 -8.14 5.85 -10.22
CA PRO A 35 -9.25 6.09 -11.13
C PRO A 35 -8.79 5.84 -12.57
N ALA A 36 -9.67 5.30 -13.40
CA ALA A 36 -9.39 5.20 -14.83
C ALA A 36 -9.39 6.61 -15.44
N GLU A 37 -8.44 6.89 -16.34
CA GLU A 37 -8.43 8.13 -17.11
C GLU A 37 -9.77 8.30 -17.83
N GLY A 38 -10.46 9.42 -17.58
CA GLY A 38 -11.79 9.68 -18.16
C GLY A 38 -12.97 8.98 -17.47
N SER A 39 -12.78 8.38 -16.29
CA SER A 39 -13.89 7.89 -15.47
C SER A 39 -14.78 9.05 -15.02
N VAL A 40 -16.00 9.09 -15.54
CA VAL A 40 -17.03 10.11 -15.21
C VAL A 40 -17.76 9.77 -13.90
N HIS A 41 -17.54 8.58 -13.35
CA HIS A 41 -18.14 8.19 -12.08
C HIS A 41 -17.33 8.73 -10.92
N ASP A 42 -18.00 9.47 -10.03
CA ASP A 42 -17.46 9.89 -8.74
C ASP A 42 -17.05 8.65 -7.96
N ALA A 43 -15.74 8.44 -7.85
CA ALA A 43 -15.20 7.46 -6.93
C ALA A 43 -15.52 7.90 -5.49
N PRO A 44 -15.83 6.96 -4.57
CA PRO A 44 -16.01 7.34 -3.18
C PRO A 44 -14.73 8.00 -2.64
N VAL A 45 -14.91 8.95 -1.74
CA VAL A 45 -13.80 9.46 -0.93
C VAL A 45 -13.34 8.31 -0.04
N LEU A 46 -12.05 7.98 -0.12
CA LEU A 46 -11.43 6.93 0.68
C LEU A 46 -10.50 7.58 1.69
N ASP A 47 -10.66 7.25 2.96
CA ASP A 47 -9.78 7.69 4.03
C ASP A 47 -9.06 6.51 4.70
N ALA A 48 -7.88 6.79 5.25
CA ALA A 48 -7.10 5.78 5.94
C ALA A 48 -7.88 5.21 7.15
N GLY A 49 -7.95 3.88 7.23
CA GLY A 49 -8.72 3.15 8.23
C GLY A 49 -10.13 2.74 7.78
N ASP A 50 -10.59 3.16 6.61
CA ASP A 50 -11.88 2.74 6.07
C ASP A 50 -11.88 1.27 5.67
N LEU A 51 -12.96 0.56 6.01
CA LEU A 51 -13.24 -0.77 5.49
C LEU A 51 -14.05 -0.64 4.20
N ILE A 52 -13.52 -1.24 3.13
CA ILE A 52 -14.12 -1.18 1.81
C ILE A 52 -14.31 -2.56 1.21
N ARG A 53 -15.23 -2.63 0.24
CA ARG A 53 -15.37 -3.72 -0.72
C ARG A 53 -14.95 -3.24 -2.10
N PHE A 54 -14.28 -4.10 -2.86
CA PHE A 54 -13.82 -3.77 -4.21
C PHE A 54 -13.68 -5.02 -5.07
N ASP A 55 -13.56 -4.80 -6.38
CA ASP A 55 -13.20 -5.83 -7.34
C ASP A 55 -11.68 -5.83 -7.55
N MET A 56 -11.01 -6.93 -7.23
CA MET A 56 -9.58 -7.12 -7.41
C MET A 56 -9.28 -7.79 -8.76
N ILE A 57 -8.35 -7.19 -9.50
CA ILE A 57 -7.73 -7.81 -10.68
C ILE A 57 -6.21 -7.72 -10.56
N VAL A 58 -5.50 -8.73 -11.05
CA VAL A 58 -4.04 -8.67 -11.18
C VAL A 58 -3.69 -8.20 -12.59
N GLN A 59 -2.93 -7.12 -12.70
CA GLN A 59 -2.42 -6.60 -13.97
C GLN A 59 -0.94 -6.33 -13.82
N GLN A 60 -0.11 -6.90 -14.70
CA GLN A 60 1.36 -6.75 -14.67
C GLN A 60 1.97 -7.06 -13.29
N ASN A 61 1.50 -8.12 -12.64
CA ASN A 61 1.92 -8.54 -11.29
C ASN A 61 1.62 -7.51 -10.17
N VAL A 62 0.64 -6.63 -10.37
CA VAL A 62 0.14 -5.68 -9.38
C VAL A 62 -1.36 -5.90 -9.17
N ARG A 63 -1.79 -6.00 -7.91
CA ARG A 63 -3.21 -6.04 -7.57
C ARG A 63 -3.82 -4.65 -7.73
N LYS A 64 -4.85 -4.54 -8.57
CA LYS A 64 -5.60 -3.32 -8.82
C LYS A 64 -6.99 -3.45 -8.23
N ALA A 65 -7.38 -2.48 -7.41
CA ALA A 65 -8.74 -2.36 -6.92
C ALA A 65 -9.59 -1.58 -7.94
N ARG A 66 -10.81 -2.05 -8.17
CA ARG A 66 -11.83 -1.43 -9.03
C ARG A 66 -13.15 -1.34 -8.27
N ASN A 67 -13.97 -0.37 -8.65
CA ASN A 67 -15.30 -0.16 -8.06
C ASN A 67 -15.31 -0.18 -6.52
N PRO A 68 -14.42 0.57 -5.84
CA PRO A 68 -14.39 0.57 -4.38
C PRO A 68 -15.72 1.10 -3.83
N GLN A 69 -16.15 0.53 -2.71
CA GLN A 69 -17.35 0.93 -1.98
C GLN A 69 -17.02 0.94 -0.50
N VAL A 70 -17.21 2.08 0.16
CA VAL A 70 -17.03 2.20 1.61
C VAL A 70 -18.16 1.46 2.30
N LEU A 71 -17.81 0.52 3.18
CA LEU A 71 -18.76 -0.22 3.99
C LEU A 71 -18.84 0.35 5.40
N MET A 72 -17.68 0.66 5.99
CA MET A 72 -17.58 1.27 7.30
C MET A 72 -16.43 2.27 7.30
N ALA A 73 -16.75 3.53 7.54
CA ALA A 73 -15.75 4.57 7.73
C ALA A 73 -14.99 4.35 9.04
N SER A 74 -13.68 4.60 9.05
CA SER A 74 -12.83 4.49 10.25
C SER A 74 -13.01 3.17 11.02
N HIS A 75 -13.15 2.05 10.32
CA HIS A 75 -13.22 0.72 10.94
C HIS A 75 -11.92 0.35 11.66
N SER A 76 -10.78 0.77 11.12
CA SER A 76 -9.45 0.47 11.67
C SER A 76 -8.52 1.69 11.58
N PRO A 77 -8.84 2.79 12.28
CA PRO A 77 -8.15 4.07 12.12
C PRO A 77 -6.69 4.03 12.60
N ASP A 78 -6.40 3.19 13.59
CA ASP A 78 -5.05 3.04 14.15
C ASP A 78 -4.16 2.08 13.34
N LEU A 79 -4.75 1.26 12.47
CA LEU A 79 -4.01 0.22 11.75
C LEU A 79 -2.86 0.79 10.88
N PRO A 80 -3.05 1.85 10.09
CA PRO A 80 -1.95 2.45 9.33
C PRO A 80 -0.79 2.91 10.22
N LYS A 81 -1.11 3.41 11.42
CA LYS A 81 -0.11 3.85 12.39
C LYS A 81 0.61 2.64 12.99
N THR A 82 -0.11 1.64 13.46
CA THR A 82 0.46 0.40 14.04
C THR A 82 1.39 -0.31 13.06
N LEU A 83 1.02 -0.39 11.78
CA LEU A 83 1.86 -0.99 10.75
C LEU A 83 3.15 -0.17 10.49
N ARG A 84 3.06 1.16 10.57
CA ARG A 84 4.21 2.05 10.38
C ARG A 84 5.16 2.01 11.57
N ASP A 85 4.60 2.05 12.78
CA ASP A 85 5.37 2.04 14.02
C ASP A 85 6.09 0.69 14.20
N GLY A 86 5.53 -0.37 13.61
CA GLY A 86 6.11 -1.70 13.56
C GLY A 86 6.09 -2.34 14.95
N THR A 87 5.34 -3.42 15.14
CA THR A 87 5.46 -4.19 16.39
C THR A 87 6.70 -5.08 16.27
N PRO A 88 7.77 -4.90 17.07
CA PRO A 88 8.83 -5.89 17.14
C PRO A 88 8.40 -7.03 18.09
N ALA A 89 7.53 -7.92 17.61
CA ALA A 89 7.23 -9.22 18.25
C ALA A 89 6.36 -10.04 17.27
N SER A 90 6.79 -11.13 16.63
CA SER A 90 7.92 -12.03 16.80
C SER A 90 8.36 -12.52 15.42
N ALA A 91 9.45 -11.96 14.89
CA ALA A 91 10.15 -12.51 13.72
C ALA A 91 11.30 -13.44 14.12
N ASN A 92 11.33 -13.91 15.38
CA ASN A 92 12.43 -14.73 15.91
C ASN A 92 12.16 -16.25 15.90
N ASP A 93 11.00 -16.71 15.43
CA ASP A 93 10.75 -18.17 15.26
C ASP A 93 10.57 -18.61 13.80
N ALA A 94 10.64 -17.69 12.84
CA ALA A 94 10.89 -18.09 11.45
C ALA A 94 12.39 -18.41 11.35
N ARG A 95 12.73 -19.68 11.57
CA ARG A 95 14.02 -20.24 11.14
C ARG A 95 14.32 -19.68 9.76
N PRO A 96 15.45 -18.99 9.52
CA PRO A 96 15.73 -18.45 8.21
C PRO A 96 15.73 -19.63 7.24
N LEU A 97 14.73 -19.65 6.35
CA LEU A 97 14.83 -20.42 5.12
C LEU A 97 16.06 -19.86 4.44
N LYS A 98 17.13 -20.67 4.44
CA LYS A 98 18.36 -20.40 3.72
C LYS A 98 17.94 -19.99 2.31
N ALA A 99 18.02 -18.70 2.02
CA ALA A 99 17.70 -18.17 0.71
C ALA A 99 18.79 -18.67 -0.24
N GLU A 100 18.52 -19.80 -0.89
CA GLU A 100 19.13 -20.11 -2.17
C GLU A 100 18.87 -18.91 -3.09
N GLY A 101 19.96 -18.32 -3.57
CA GLY A 101 20.02 -16.91 -3.92
C GLY A 101 19.02 -16.48 -4.99
N THR A 102 18.41 -15.31 -4.79
CA THR A 102 18.15 -14.39 -5.90
C THR A 102 18.40 -12.95 -5.44
N ASP A 103 19.37 -12.35 -6.11
CA ASP A 103 19.98 -11.05 -5.90
C ASP A 103 19.09 -9.91 -6.42
N LYS A 104 17.91 -9.70 -5.81
CA LYS A 104 16.95 -8.65 -6.24
C LYS A 104 16.43 -7.78 -5.10
N VAL A 105 17.32 -7.32 -4.23
CA VAL A 105 17.01 -6.19 -3.34
C VAL A 105 17.36 -4.90 -4.07
N VAL A 106 16.35 -4.22 -4.62
CA VAL A 106 16.52 -2.89 -5.22
C VAL A 106 16.43 -1.86 -4.10
N SER A 107 17.46 -1.03 -3.97
CA SER A 107 17.49 0.02 -2.96
C SER A 107 16.47 1.12 -3.28
N LEU A 108 15.66 1.51 -2.29
CA LEU A 108 14.72 2.64 -2.39
C LEU A 108 15.41 3.96 -2.78
N SER A 109 16.71 4.10 -2.53
CA SER A 109 17.51 5.26 -2.95
C SER A 109 17.63 5.40 -4.48
N GLN A 110 17.42 4.34 -5.26
CA GLN A 110 17.39 4.45 -6.71
C GLN A 110 16.11 5.11 -7.24
N TYR A 111 15.03 5.12 -6.45
CA TYR A 111 13.76 5.74 -6.85
C TYR A 111 13.67 7.20 -6.41
N PHE A 112 14.18 7.52 -5.23
CA PHE A 112 14.20 8.89 -4.72
C PHE A 112 15.58 9.47 -5.02
N GLY A 113 15.69 10.25 -6.09
CA GLY A 113 16.88 11.02 -6.46
C GLY A 113 17.23 12.11 -5.43
N VAL A 114 17.34 11.74 -4.16
CA VAL A 114 17.83 12.58 -3.08
C VAL A 114 19.34 12.46 -3.10
N THR A 115 19.99 13.32 -3.86
CA THR A 115 21.40 13.62 -3.64
C THR A 115 21.53 14.15 -2.21
N ALA A 116 22.27 13.41 -1.38
CA ALA A 116 22.58 13.80 -0.01
C ALA A 116 23.12 15.24 0.04
N PRO A 117 22.78 16.04 1.06
CA PRO A 117 23.34 17.37 1.19
C PRO A 117 24.85 17.27 1.40
N ALA A 118 25.62 17.97 0.58
CA ALA A 118 27.06 18.13 0.76
C ALA A 118 27.32 18.74 2.14
N LYS A 119 28.16 18.08 2.93
CA LYS A 119 28.59 18.53 4.26
C LYS A 119 29.41 19.82 4.08
N VAL A 120 28.82 20.98 4.36
CA VAL A 120 29.57 22.25 4.45
C VAL A 120 30.38 22.20 5.75
N ALA A 121 31.70 22.11 5.63
CA ALA A 121 32.61 22.29 6.75
C ALA A 121 32.85 23.80 6.94
N CYS A 122 32.37 24.36 8.04
CA CYS A 122 32.79 25.68 8.50
C CYS A 122 33.98 25.50 9.44
N SER A 123 35.17 25.91 9.00
CA SER A 123 36.31 26.18 9.89
C SER A 123 36.22 27.63 10.35
N GLY A 124 36.26 27.84 11.66
CA GLY A 124 36.44 29.13 12.34
C GLY A 124 37.24 28.89 13.61
#